data_AF-A0A136WGG4-F1
#
_entry.id   AF-A0A136WGG4-F1
#
_cell.length_a   1.000
_cell.length_b   1.000
_cell.length_c   1.000
_cell.angle_alpha   90.00
_cell.angle_beta   90.00
_cell.angle_gamma   90.00
#
_symmetry.space_group_name_H-M   'P 1'
#
loop_
_entity.id
_entity.type
_entity.pdbx_description
1 polymer ?
#
loop_
_entity_poly.entity_id
_entity_poly.type
_entity_poly.pdbx_seq_one_letter_code
_entity_poly.pdbx_strand_id
1 'polypeptide(L)'
;MILLMVLILLFIFRRQNWSMKKIPSSNGMGGYSLIYADQKQNGKKDEGFGKLLYSAEYELQGKPDYIYKKRFGKGIVPVELKSGSIGESSLPHRGDLLQLGAYFLILEDVYKVRPKFGRLAYQDYIFVVKNTRSLRKEVMKTTKEMREMLLYGVGKANPSFATCRYCICNGTVCKYSETEIIGGKANGASGGEE
;
A
#
# COMPACT_ATOMS: atom_id res chain seq x y z
N MET A 1 12.25 29.82 -20.33
CA MET A 1 11.10 29.10 -19.74
C MET A 1 11.15 27.59 -20.01
N ILE A 2 11.35 27.14 -21.25
CA ILE A 2 11.41 25.70 -21.60
C ILE A 2 12.53 24.96 -20.85
N LEU A 3 13.74 25.51 -20.82
CA LEU A 3 14.87 24.93 -20.07
C LEU A 3 14.59 24.80 -18.56
N LEU A 4 13.91 25.79 -17.97
CA LEU A 4 13.53 25.77 -16.56
C LEU A 4 12.46 24.69 -16.29
N MET A 5 11.48 24.52 -17.19
CA MET A 5 10.48 23.45 -17.10
C MET A 5 11.12 22.06 -17.24
N VAL A 6 12.08 21.89 -18.15
CA VAL A 6 12.82 20.64 -18.33
C VAL A 6 13.66 20.32 -17.09
N LEU A 7 14.36 21.30 -16.50
CA LEU A 7 15.12 21.11 -15.27
C LEU A 7 14.22 20.76 -14.08
N ILE A 8 13.02 21.36 -13.98
CA ILE A 8 12.02 21.01 -12.97
C ILE A 8 11.50 19.59 -13.18
N LEU A 9 11.17 19.20 -14.41
CA LEU A 9 10.73 17.84 -14.76
C LEU A 9 11.82 16.81 -14.45
N LEU A 10 13.07 17.07 -14.83
CA LEU A 10 14.21 16.22 -14.51
C LEU A 10 14.45 16.13 -13.00
N PHE A 11 14.28 17.23 -12.26
CA PHE A 11 14.39 17.25 -10.81
C PHE A 11 13.27 16.44 -10.14
N ILE A 12 12.02 16.56 -10.61
CA ILE A 12 10.88 15.77 -10.15
C ILE A 12 11.11 14.28 -10.45
N PHE A 13 11.53 13.94 -11.66
CA PHE A 13 11.79 12.57 -12.11
C PHE A 13 12.96 11.94 -11.34
N ARG A 14 14.05 12.68 -11.10
CA ARG A 14 15.17 12.24 -10.24
C ARG A 14 14.73 12.03 -8.80
N ARG A 15 13.85 12.89 -8.25
CA ARG A 15 13.31 12.72 -6.89
C ARG A 15 12.46 11.46 -6.77
N GLN A 16 11.68 11.15 -7.81
CA GLN A 16 10.79 9.99 -7.85
C GLN A 16 11.61 8.68 -7.84
N ASN A 17 12.70 8.61 -8.60
CA ASN A 17 13.60 7.45 -8.66
C ASN A 17 14.48 7.25 -7.41
N TRP A 18 14.62 8.24 -6.52
CA TRP A 18 15.46 8.12 -5.31
C TRP A 18 14.68 7.69 -4.06
N SER A 19 13.36 7.54 -4.17
CA SER A 19 12.50 7.19 -3.04
C SER A 19 12.49 5.71 -2.69
N MET A 20 12.92 4.84 -3.61
CA MET A 20 12.78 3.40 -3.47
C MET A 20 14.00 2.67 -4.00
N LYS A 21 14.32 1.52 -3.40
CA LYS A 21 15.38 0.61 -3.86
C LYS A 21 14.83 -0.81 -3.93
N LYS A 22 14.99 -1.48 -5.07
CA LYS A 22 14.69 -2.91 -5.24
C LYS A 22 15.93 -3.73 -4.91
N ILE A 23 15.79 -4.78 -4.09
CA ILE A 23 16.87 -5.70 -3.68
C ILE A 23 16.35 -7.14 -3.68
N PRO A 24 17.22 -8.17 -3.80
CA PRO A 24 16.79 -9.57 -3.73
C PRO A 24 16.11 -9.92 -2.39
N SER A 25 15.16 -10.86 -2.41
CA SER A 25 14.40 -11.28 -1.22
C SER A 25 15.24 -11.96 -0.13
N SER A 26 16.43 -12.46 -0.46
CA SER A 26 17.41 -13.00 0.52
C SER A 26 17.99 -11.94 1.48
N ASN A 27 17.67 -10.65 1.29
CA ASN A 27 18.19 -9.58 2.13
C ASN A 27 17.50 -9.50 3.50
N GLY A 28 18.19 -9.97 4.54
CA GLY A 28 17.74 -9.90 5.92
C GLY A 28 17.71 -8.48 6.53
N MET A 29 17.29 -8.41 7.80
CA MET A 29 17.21 -7.18 8.62
C MET A 29 18.33 -7.15 9.67
N GLY A 30 19.60 -7.26 9.24
CA GLY A 30 20.76 -7.21 10.14
C GLY A 30 20.80 -5.91 10.97
N GLY A 31 21.05 -6.03 12.27
CA GLY A 31 21.08 -4.88 13.20
C GLY A 31 19.70 -4.41 13.70
N TYR A 32 18.64 -5.17 13.41
CA TYR A 32 17.29 -4.93 13.94
C TYR A 32 16.83 -6.11 14.82
N SER A 33 15.83 -5.85 15.67
CA SER A 33 15.11 -6.83 16.46
C SER A 33 13.62 -6.75 16.15
N LEU A 34 12.95 -7.89 16.08
CA LEU A 34 11.50 -7.96 15.88
C LEU A 34 10.79 -7.46 17.15
N ILE A 35 9.83 -6.56 16.99
CA ILE A 35 9.03 -6.01 18.11
C ILE A 35 7.52 -6.19 17.94
N TYR A 36 7.07 -6.61 16.75
CA TYR A 36 5.68 -6.92 16.42
C TYR A 36 5.65 -7.93 15.28
N ALA A 37 4.73 -8.90 15.33
CA ALA A 37 4.33 -9.71 14.19
C ALA A 37 2.81 -9.92 14.19
N ASP A 38 2.18 -9.94 13.01
CA ASP A 38 0.74 -10.22 12.88
C ASP A 38 0.42 -11.70 13.19
N GLN A 39 1.25 -12.61 12.67
CA GLN A 39 1.11 -14.04 12.90
C GLN A 39 1.89 -14.51 14.14
N LYS A 40 1.27 -15.39 14.94
CA LYS A 40 1.88 -16.03 16.11
C LYS A 40 3.12 -16.83 15.69
N GLN A 41 4.27 -16.54 16.29
CA GLN A 41 5.34 -17.54 16.37
C GLN A 41 4.94 -18.56 17.46
N ASN A 42 5.05 -19.85 17.12
CA ASN A 42 4.67 -20.98 17.98
C ASN A 42 5.07 -20.78 19.46
N GLY A 43 4.07 -20.69 20.34
CA GLY A 43 4.22 -21.06 21.76
C GLY A 43 4.45 -19.96 22.80
N LYS A 44 4.66 -18.68 22.44
CA LYS A 44 4.80 -17.61 23.46
C LYS A 44 3.64 -16.61 23.42
N LYS A 45 2.89 -16.57 24.52
CA LYS A 45 1.92 -15.51 24.83
C LYS A 45 2.68 -14.23 25.21
N ASP A 46 3.26 -13.54 24.24
CA ASP A 46 3.67 -12.15 24.47
C ASP A 46 2.49 -11.24 24.12
N GLU A 47 2.09 -10.39 25.07
CA GLU A 47 0.86 -9.56 25.05
C GLU A 47 0.84 -8.47 23.96
N GLY A 48 1.82 -8.45 23.04
CA GLY A 48 2.01 -7.44 22.00
C GLY A 48 1.90 -7.92 20.55
N PHE A 49 1.72 -9.23 20.30
CA PHE A 49 1.70 -9.80 18.94
C PHE A 49 0.27 -9.89 18.36
N GLY A 50 0.10 -9.57 17.08
CA GLY A 50 -1.18 -9.62 16.36
C GLY A 50 -2.20 -8.53 16.73
N LYS A 51 -1.81 -7.54 17.54
CA LYS A 51 -2.69 -6.47 18.01
C LYS A 51 -3.00 -5.48 16.88
N LEU A 52 -4.29 -5.17 16.69
CA LEU A 52 -4.71 -4.10 15.77
C LEU A 52 -4.11 -2.75 16.23
N LEU A 53 -3.37 -2.10 15.34
CA LEU A 53 -2.81 -0.79 15.60
C LEU A 53 -3.78 0.26 15.10
N TYR A 54 -4.18 1.18 15.98
CA TYR A 54 -5.09 2.28 15.67
C TYR A 54 -4.36 3.60 15.87
N SER A 55 -4.40 4.44 14.84
CA SER A 55 -3.98 5.84 14.90
C SER A 55 -5.20 6.73 14.96
N ALA A 56 -5.32 7.48 16.06
CA ALA A 56 -6.35 8.49 16.23
C ALA A 56 -6.04 9.74 15.39
N GLU A 57 -4.76 10.10 15.23
CA GLU A 57 -4.33 11.29 14.47
C GLU A 57 -4.75 11.21 12.99
N TYR A 58 -4.63 10.02 12.39
CA TYR A 58 -4.94 9.80 10.98
C TYR A 58 -6.27 9.08 10.76
N GLU A 59 -6.93 8.62 11.83
CA GLU A 59 -8.12 7.76 11.79
C GLU A 59 -7.90 6.55 10.86
N LEU A 60 -6.76 5.89 11.05
CA LEU A 60 -6.32 4.72 10.30
C LEU A 60 -6.08 3.57 11.27
N GLN A 61 -6.41 2.36 10.84
CA GLN A 61 -6.07 1.14 11.56
C GLN A 61 -5.51 0.08 10.63
N GLY A 62 -4.68 -0.81 11.18
CA GLY A 62 -4.13 -1.92 10.42
C GLY A 62 -3.19 -2.80 11.23
N LYS A 63 -2.77 -3.89 10.61
CA LYS A 63 -1.82 -4.86 11.17
C LYS A 63 -0.69 -5.09 10.16
N PRO A 64 0.47 -4.42 10.32
CA PRO A 64 1.61 -4.73 9.48
C PRO A 64 2.09 -6.15 9.75
N ASP A 65 2.59 -6.89 8.77
CA ASP A 65 3.08 -8.27 9.02
C ASP A 65 4.17 -8.30 10.10
N TYR A 66 5.12 -7.37 10.03
CA TYR A 66 6.18 -7.22 11.03
C TYR A 66 6.54 -5.76 11.29
N ILE A 67 7.01 -5.50 12.51
CA ILE A 67 7.72 -4.26 12.84
C ILE A 67 9.06 -4.61 13.46
N TYR A 68 10.12 -4.05 12.86
CA TYR A 68 11.48 -4.19 13.34
C TYR A 68 11.95 -2.90 13.99
N LYS A 69 12.62 -3.00 15.13
CA LYS A 69 13.30 -1.89 15.80
C LYS A 69 14.80 -2.00 15.60
N LYS A 70 15.47 -0.89 15.31
CA LYS A 70 16.93 -0.85 15.26
C LYS A 70 17.49 -1.17 16.64
N ARG A 71 18.49 -2.05 16.74
CA ARG A 71 19.09 -2.41 18.04
C ARG A 71 19.69 -1.21 18.77
N PHE A 72 20.19 -0.23 18.01
CA PHE A 72 20.68 1.03 18.53
C PHE A 72 19.83 2.21 18.03
N GLY A 73 19.19 2.92 18.96
CA GLY A 73 18.33 4.06 18.71
C GLY A 73 16.83 3.72 18.67
N LYS A 74 16.02 4.69 18.26
CA LYS A 74 14.55 4.56 18.26
C LYS A 74 13.95 4.12 16.92
N GLY A 75 14.75 4.00 15.87
CA GLY A 75 14.24 3.76 14.52
C GLY A 75 13.46 2.45 14.40
N ILE A 76 12.28 2.53 13.78
CA ILE A 76 11.43 1.38 13.48
C ILE A 76 11.18 1.25 11.96
N VAL A 77 10.91 0.03 11.52
CA VAL A 77 10.74 -0.32 10.10
C VAL A 77 9.55 -1.28 9.98
N PRO A 78 8.42 -0.84 9.39
CA PRO A 78 7.36 -1.76 9.00
C PRO A 78 7.81 -2.63 7.83
N VAL A 79 7.44 -3.90 7.87
CA VAL A 79 7.62 -4.86 6.78
C VAL A 79 6.27 -5.48 6.47
N GLU A 80 5.91 -5.47 5.20
CA GLU A 80 4.70 -6.08 4.66
C GLU A 80 5.10 -7.16 3.66
N LEU A 81 4.53 -8.35 3.80
CA LEU A 81 4.75 -9.51 2.95
C LEU A 81 3.73 -9.54 1.82
N LYS A 82 4.17 -9.99 0.65
CA LYS A 82 3.33 -10.18 -0.53
C LYS A 82 3.58 -11.57 -1.08
N SER A 83 2.50 -12.32 -1.27
CA SER A 83 2.55 -13.68 -1.80
C SER A 83 2.86 -13.74 -3.29
N GLY A 84 2.65 -12.66 -4.04
CA GLY A 84 3.01 -12.57 -5.45
C GLY A 84 4.50 -12.32 -5.67
N SER A 85 4.95 -12.57 -6.89
CA SER A 85 6.26 -12.15 -7.41
C SER A 85 6.13 -10.84 -8.17
N ILE A 86 7.16 -10.00 -8.14
CA ILE A 86 7.16 -8.71 -8.88
C ILE A 86 7.87 -8.82 -10.25
N GLY A 87 8.68 -9.85 -10.47
CA GLY A 87 9.41 -10.09 -11.71
C GLY A 87 10.35 -8.95 -12.07
N GLU A 88 10.29 -8.52 -13.32
CA GLU A 88 11.14 -7.43 -13.86
C GLU A 88 10.64 -6.03 -13.50
N SER A 89 9.42 -5.89 -12.96
CA SER A 89 8.86 -4.56 -12.67
C SER A 89 9.76 -3.76 -11.72
N SER A 90 10.00 -2.51 -12.09
CA SER A 90 10.85 -1.57 -11.36
C SER A 90 10.14 -0.92 -10.16
N LEU A 91 8.81 -1.05 -10.08
CA LEU A 91 7.97 -0.47 -9.04
C LEU A 91 7.04 -1.52 -8.42
N PRO A 92 6.73 -1.42 -7.11
CA PRO A 92 5.70 -2.25 -6.50
C PRO A 92 4.31 -1.88 -7.02
N HIS A 93 3.33 -2.73 -6.79
CA HIS A 93 1.93 -2.37 -7.07
C HIS A 93 1.52 -1.15 -6.24
N ARG A 94 0.73 -0.24 -6.85
CA ARG A 94 0.32 1.02 -6.21
C ARG A 94 -0.42 0.78 -4.89
N GLY A 95 -1.30 -0.23 -4.83
CA GLY A 95 -2.01 -0.60 -3.60
C GLY A 95 -1.07 -0.96 -2.46
N ASP A 96 -0.06 -1.80 -2.75
CA ASP A 96 0.95 -2.20 -1.77
C ASP A 96 1.78 -1.00 -1.26
N LEU A 97 2.13 -0.08 -2.17
CA LEU A 97 2.83 1.15 -1.81
C LEU A 97 2.01 2.03 -0.87
N LEU A 98 0.71 2.23 -1.16
CA LEU A 98 -0.20 3.03 -0.32
C LEU A 98 -0.45 2.35 1.01
N GLN A 99 -0.57 1.02 1.05
CA GLN A 99 -0.71 0.26 2.28
C GLN A 99 0.50 0.45 3.20
N LEU A 100 1.73 0.29 2.67
CA LEU A 100 2.94 0.57 3.45
C LEU A 100 3.01 2.04 3.89
N GLY A 101 2.56 2.96 3.04
CA GLY A 101 2.43 4.37 3.37
C GLY A 101 1.47 4.62 4.55
N ALA A 102 0.35 3.89 4.62
CA ALA A 102 -0.58 3.94 5.75
C ALA A 102 0.09 3.45 7.04
N TYR A 103 0.89 2.39 6.98
CA TYR A 103 1.67 1.96 8.15
C TYR A 103 2.70 3.00 8.60
N PHE A 104 3.30 3.78 7.69
CA PHE A 104 4.15 4.89 8.14
C PHE A 104 3.40 5.92 8.98
N LEU A 105 2.14 6.20 8.66
CA LEU A 105 1.29 7.11 9.43
C LEU A 105 0.88 6.49 10.77
N ILE A 106 0.37 5.26 10.73
CA ILE A 106 -0.08 4.54 11.92
C ILE A 106 1.07 4.40 12.93
N LEU A 107 2.25 3.97 12.48
CA LEU A 107 3.38 3.76 13.37
C LEU A 107 3.95 5.06 13.95
N GLU A 108 3.90 6.16 13.20
CA GLU A 108 4.33 7.47 13.72
C GLU A 108 3.45 7.92 14.88
N ASP A 109 2.13 7.72 14.79
CA ASP A 109 1.22 8.06 15.86
C ASP A 109 1.30 7.06 17.04
N VAL A 110 1.28 5.76 16.76
CA VAL A 110 1.25 4.72 17.80
C VAL A 110 2.56 4.63 18.59
N TYR A 111 3.70 4.64 17.89
CA TYR A 111 5.02 4.49 18.53
C TYR A 111 5.72 5.82 18.80
N LYS A 112 5.13 6.95 18.39
CA LYS A 112 5.74 8.29 18.47
C LYS A 112 7.13 8.36 17.82
N VAL A 113 7.35 7.50 16.82
CA VAL A 113 8.56 7.43 16.01
C VAL A 113 8.17 7.37 14.56
N ARG A 114 8.57 8.38 13.79
CA ARG A 114 8.42 8.38 12.34
C ARG A 114 9.34 7.36 11.68
N PRO A 115 8.82 6.30 11.02
CA PRO A 115 9.66 5.39 10.25
C PRO A 115 10.32 6.14 9.10
N LYS A 116 11.63 5.95 8.89
CA LYS A 116 12.35 6.59 7.76
C LYS A 116 12.11 5.86 6.45
N PHE A 117 11.90 4.55 6.53
CA PHE A 117 11.60 3.67 5.42
C PHE A 117 10.84 2.44 5.92
N GLY A 118 10.33 1.65 4.99
CA GLY A 118 9.68 0.35 5.21
C GLY A 118 10.07 -0.61 4.11
N ARG A 119 9.65 -1.87 4.22
CA ARG A 119 9.91 -2.90 3.21
C ARG A 119 8.60 -3.53 2.72
N LEU A 120 8.45 -3.62 1.40
CA LEU A 120 7.52 -4.52 0.74
C LEU A 120 8.30 -5.74 0.30
N ALA A 121 8.01 -6.91 0.86
CA ALA A 121 8.71 -8.15 0.55
C ALA A 121 7.81 -9.06 -0.30
N TYR A 122 8.09 -9.09 -1.61
CA TYR A 122 7.55 -10.08 -2.55
C TYR A 122 8.39 -11.37 -2.47
N GLN A 123 7.93 -12.44 -3.11
CA GLN A 123 8.64 -13.72 -3.11
C GLN A 123 10.09 -13.61 -3.66
N ASP A 124 10.26 -12.82 -4.71
CA ASP A 124 11.50 -12.67 -5.47
C ASP A 124 12.32 -11.43 -5.08
N TYR A 125 11.66 -10.32 -4.75
CA TYR A 125 12.32 -9.05 -4.44
C TYR A 125 11.70 -8.30 -3.26
N ILE A 126 12.52 -7.46 -2.63
CA ILE A 126 12.12 -6.49 -1.62
C ILE A 126 12.24 -5.08 -2.19
N PHE A 127 11.21 -4.26 -2.00
CA PHE A 127 11.31 -2.81 -2.16
C PHE A 127 11.53 -2.14 -0.81
N VAL A 128 12.65 -1.45 -0.68
CA VAL A 128 12.93 -0.54 0.44
C VAL A 128 12.35 0.82 0.08
N VAL A 129 11.24 1.19 0.72
CA VAL A 129 10.46 2.40 0.39
C VAL A 129 10.69 3.48 1.44
N LYS A 130 11.14 4.67 1.03
CA LYS A 130 11.28 5.83 1.92
C LYS A 130 9.93 6.43 2.29
N ASN A 131 9.79 6.86 3.55
CA ASN A 131 8.60 7.56 4.05
C ASN A 131 8.62 9.05 3.62
N THR A 132 8.34 9.28 2.35
CA THR A 132 8.35 10.63 1.76
C THR A 132 7.07 11.40 2.04
N ARG A 133 7.15 12.73 1.97
CA ARG A 133 5.96 13.60 2.12
C ARG A 133 4.94 13.37 1.00
N SER A 134 5.39 13.05 -0.22
CA SER A 134 4.50 12.76 -1.35
C SER A 134 3.68 11.50 -1.13
N LEU A 135 4.32 10.39 -0.71
CA LEU A 135 3.62 9.14 -0.42
C LEU A 135 2.56 9.33 0.66
N ARG A 136 2.90 10.04 1.75
CA ARG A 136 1.92 10.33 2.82
C ARG A 136 0.75 11.16 2.35
N LYS A 137 1.01 12.19 1.53
CA LYS A 137 -0.07 12.99 0.93
C LYS A 137 -0.96 12.13 0.05
N GLU A 138 -0.39 11.19 -0.70
CA GLU A 138 -1.15 10.27 -1.55
C GLU A 138 -2.03 9.31 -0.72
N VAL A 139 -1.52 8.81 0.41
CA VAL A 139 -2.33 8.01 1.35
C VAL A 139 -3.48 8.84 1.89
N MET A 140 -3.21 10.02 2.45
CA MET A 140 -4.26 10.88 3.01
C MET A 140 -5.31 11.29 1.97
N LYS A 141 -4.87 11.57 0.73
CA LYS A 141 -5.78 11.87 -0.39
C LYS A 141 -6.66 10.66 -0.71
N THR A 142 -6.06 9.48 -0.88
CA THR A 142 -6.79 8.23 -1.16
C THR A 142 -7.80 7.92 -0.05
N THR A 143 -7.39 8.03 1.22
CA THR A 143 -8.29 7.78 2.35
C THR A 143 -9.44 8.79 2.39
N LYS A 144 -9.19 10.07 2.09
CA LYS A 144 -10.25 11.08 1.97
C LYS A 144 -11.24 10.70 0.86
N GLU A 145 -10.75 10.34 -0.32
CA GLU A 145 -11.60 9.92 -1.45
C GLU A 145 -12.44 8.67 -1.08
N MET A 146 -11.86 7.71 -0.35
CA MET A 146 -12.59 6.54 0.15
C MET A 146 -13.71 6.92 1.13
N ARG A 147 -13.45 7.86 2.05
CA ARG A 147 -14.45 8.35 3.02
C ARG A 147 -15.58 9.10 2.32
N GLU A 148 -15.25 9.95 1.36
CA GLU A 148 -16.24 10.65 0.53
C GLU A 148 -17.11 9.67 -0.27
N MET A 149 -16.50 8.61 -0.83
CA MET A 149 -17.24 7.55 -1.52
C MET A 149 -18.22 6.84 -0.59
N LEU A 150 -17.84 6.56 0.67
CA LEU A 150 -18.72 5.94 1.66
C LEU A 150 -19.89 6.85 2.07
N LEU A 151 -19.65 8.17 2.18
CA LEU A 151 -20.66 9.14 2.59
C LEU A 151 -21.64 9.48 1.48
N TYR A 152 -21.16 9.69 0.26
CA TYR A 152 -21.95 10.20 -0.86
C TYR A 152 -22.34 9.14 -1.88
N GLY A 153 -21.77 7.94 -1.81
CA GLY A 153 -21.99 6.87 -2.80
C GLY A 153 -21.41 7.18 -4.19
N VAL A 154 -20.64 8.26 -4.32
CA VAL A 154 -20.05 8.68 -5.60
C VAL A 154 -18.59 8.24 -5.63
N GLY A 155 -18.30 7.28 -6.50
CA GLY A 155 -16.95 6.78 -6.75
C GLY A 155 -16.74 6.55 -8.25
N LYS A 156 -15.56 6.89 -8.75
CA LYS A 156 -15.17 6.57 -10.13
C LYS A 156 -14.53 5.17 -10.14
N ALA A 157 -15.24 4.19 -10.69
CA ALA A 157 -14.64 2.89 -10.99
C ALA A 157 -13.61 3.04 -12.12
N ASN A 158 -12.56 2.24 -12.06
CA ASN A 158 -11.59 2.09 -13.16
C ASN A 158 -11.62 0.63 -13.62
N PRO A 159 -12.69 0.22 -14.33
CA PRO A 159 -12.84 -1.15 -14.77
C PRO A 159 -11.77 -1.50 -15.82
N SER A 160 -11.18 -2.67 -15.68
CA SER A 160 -10.34 -3.29 -16.69
C SER A 160 -10.47 -4.79 -16.54
N PHE A 161 -10.23 -5.56 -17.60
CA PHE A 161 -10.20 -7.03 -17.51
C PHE A 161 -9.32 -7.52 -16.35
N ALA A 162 -8.12 -6.94 -16.19
CA ALA A 162 -7.17 -7.33 -15.16
C ALA A 162 -7.68 -7.11 -13.72
N THR A 163 -8.42 -6.03 -13.47
CA THR A 163 -8.97 -5.71 -12.14
C THR A 163 -10.32 -6.39 -11.89
N CYS A 164 -11.12 -6.58 -12.93
CA CYS A 164 -12.48 -7.13 -12.80
C CYS A 164 -12.50 -8.65 -12.70
N ARG A 165 -11.59 -9.37 -13.39
CA ARG A 165 -11.63 -10.85 -13.45
C ARG A 165 -11.53 -11.56 -12.10
N TYR A 166 -10.92 -10.91 -11.09
CA TYR A 166 -10.81 -11.43 -9.71
C TYR A 166 -11.68 -10.67 -8.71
N CYS A 167 -12.43 -9.67 -9.17
CA CYS A 167 -13.29 -8.88 -8.30
C CYS A 167 -14.51 -9.71 -7.93
N ILE A 168 -14.80 -9.84 -6.64
CA ILE A 168 -15.99 -10.54 -6.15
C ILE A 168 -17.32 -9.90 -6.64
N CYS A 169 -17.27 -8.62 -7.02
CA CYS A 169 -18.41 -7.91 -7.57
C CYS A 169 -18.64 -8.18 -9.07
N ASN A 170 -17.70 -8.86 -9.76
CA ASN A 170 -17.84 -9.19 -11.18
C ASN A 170 -18.91 -10.27 -11.37
N GLY A 171 -19.81 -10.07 -12.33
CA GLY A 171 -20.98 -10.93 -12.57
C GLY A 171 -22.05 -10.87 -11.48
N THR A 172 -21.95 -9.93 -10.53
CA THR A 172 -22.89 -9.81 -9.40
C THR A 172 -23.47 -8.39 -9.32
N VAL A 173 -22.95 -7.53 -8.45
CA VAL A 173 -23.50 -6.19 -8.16
C VAL A 173 -22.82 -5.07 -8.94
N CYS A 174 -21.70 -5.35 -9.62
CA CYS A 174 -20.95 -4.34 -10.35
C CYS A 174 -21.61 -4.02 -11.69
N LYS A 175 -22.07 -2.77 -11.86
CA LYS A 175 -22.61 -2.28 -13.14
C LYS A 175 -21.60 -2.23 -14.30
N TYR A 176 -20.31 -2.34 -14.00
CA TYR A 176 -19.23 -2.40 -15.00
C TYR A 176 -18.77 -3.83 -15.30
N SER A 177 -19.46 -4.83 -14.74
CA SER A 177 -19.22 -6.23 -15.08
C SER A 177 -19.55 -6.47 -16.54
N GLU A 178 -18.57 -6.93 -17.31
CA GLU A 178 -18.78 -7.44 -18.67
C GLU A 178 -19.37 -8.86 -18.66
N THR A 179 -19.44 -9.51 -17.50
CA THR A 179 -20.11 -10.80 -17.29
C THR A 179 -21.59 -10.58 -17.00
N GLU A 180 -22.47 -11.39 -17.60
CA GLU A 180 -23.91 -11.36 -17.30
C GLU A 180 -24.17 -11.52 -15.79
N ILE A 181 -24.99 -10.63 -15.24
CA ILE A 181 -25.32 -10.65 -13.81
C ILE A 181 -26.29 -11.80 -13.55
N ILE A 182 -25.88 -12.77 -12.72
CA ILE A 182 -26.74 -13.89 -12.32
C ILE A 182 -27.91 -13.33 -11.50
N GLY A 183 -29.12 -13.36 -12.06
CA GLY A 183 -30.37 -13.05 -11.35
C GLY A 183 -30.94 -11.64 -11.53
N GLY A 184 -30.42 -10.82 -12.46
CA GLY A 184 -30.99 -9.50 -12.77
C GLY A 184 -30.96 -9.22 -14.26
N LYS A 185 -32.12 -8.87 -14.84
CA LYS A 185 -32.23 -8.44 -16.25
C LYS A 185 -31.13 -7.42 -16.55
N ALA A 186 -30.24 -7.77 -17.46
CA ALA A 186 -29.32 -6.83 -18.09
C ALA A 186 -30.17 -5.73 -18.73
N ASN A 187 -30.26 -4.56 -18.10
CA ASN A 187 -30.69 -3.38 -18.82
C ASN A 187 -29.55 -3.05 -19.79
N GLY A 188 -29.76 -3.43 -21.05
CA GLY A 188 -28.81 -3.23 -22.13
C GLY A 188 -28.33 -1.78 -22.17
N ALA A 189 -27.03 -1.62 -22.05
CA ALA A 189 -26.33 -0.45 -22.57
C ALA A 189 -25.58 -0.92 -23.82
N SER A 190 -26.33 -1.21 -24.87
CA SER A 190 -25.84 -0.98 -26.24
C SER A 190 -25.74 0.53 -26.42
N GLY A 191 -24.54 1.07 -26.27
CA GLY A 191 -24.18 2.41 -26.69
C GLY A 191 -22.88 2.30 -27.47
N GLY A 192 -23.02 2.20 -28.78
CA GLY A 192 -21.91 2.11 -29.72
C GLY A 192 -21.06 3.39 -29.79
N GLU A 193 -19.87 3.17 -30.34
CA GLU A 193 -18.96 4.06 -31.07
C GLU A 193 -19.25 5.57 -31.08
N GLU A 194 -18.29 6.34 -30.54
CA GLU A 194 -17.45 7.31 -31.29
C GLU A 194 -16.12 7.54 -30.55
#